data_AF-A0AA94HR26-F1
#
_entry.id   AF-A0AA94HR26-F1
#
_cell.length_a   1.000
_cell.length_b   1.000
_cell.length_c   1.000
_cell.angle_alpha   90.00
_cell.angle_beta   90.00
_cell.angle_gamma   90.00
#
_symmetry.space_group_name_H-M   'P 1'
#
loop_
_entity.id
_entity.type
_entity.pdbx_description
1 polymer ?
#
loop_
_entity_poly.entity_id
_entity_poly.type
_entity_poly.pdbx_seq_one_letter_code
_entity_poly.pdbx_strand_id
1 'polypeptide(L)'
;MKKRLYILLACLMALLLAGCDSGGNEDASSAAKEQARQAPETDRAGADRASQDRLPYEEQVQGPPPSQEELEKADALVAFYNVAAATLAEPYYAQAEAMLENVRHYLREWTLPPRPAPGGDGKVLARRLAAPADMFGEDAAAALSQWVEDMEKSIQSMRADYATLGRYVRDENIRDDGVKGRALAASLEKGHERFMAARDGYLALVEERAVKAEEALLYGHPLRRQILEARNIFSLYVTAAELLAAQTPDRQTLGQVRSRLEAGLRRAGQPPFPAAPEVERAYRDFLKQAARYEVFLARGLDEGFYSPVRQELNNTAQESRQAYNIFVRTANSN
;
A
#
# COMPACT_ATOMS: atom_id res chain seq x y z
N MET A 1 -14.70 13.86 27.20
CA MET A 1 -15.14 13.50 25.84
C MET A 1 -14.32 12.30 25.39
N LYS A 2 -14.95 11.19 25.02
CA LYS A 2 -14.23 10.04 24.45
C LYS A 2 -13.66 10.46 23.09
N LYS A 3 -12.34 10.65 22.99
CA LYS A 3 -11.69 10.88 21.69
C LYS A 3 -11.84 9.59 20.90
N ARG A 4 -12.78 9.56 19.94
CA ARG A 4 -12.85 8.44 19.01
C ARG A 4 -11.60 8.50 18.14
N LEU A 5 -10.86 7.41 18.20
CA LEU A 5 -9.69 7.08 17.43
C LEU A 5 -10.07 6.79 15.98
N TYR A 6 -10.45 7.82 15.21
CA TYR A 6 -10.62 7.69 13.76
C TYR A 6 -9.26 7.82 13.07
N ILE A 7 -8.36 6.93 13.45
CA ILE A 7 -7.04 6.78 12.83
C ILE A 7 -7.25 6.10 11.50
N LEU A 8 -6.39 6.39 10.52
CA LEU A 8 -6.35 5.76 9.21
C LEU A 8 -6.53 4.23 9.35
N LEU A 9 -7.80 3.79 9.33
CA LEU A 9 -8.23 2.41 9.43
C LEU A 9 -7.89 1.68 8.13
N ALA A 10 -7.56 2.46 7.11
CA ALA A 10 -7.17 2.05 5.78
C ALA A 10 -5.76 2.53 5.43
N CYS A 11 -4.79 2.50 6.37
CA CYS A 11 -3.39 2.40 5.95
C CYS A 11 -3.25 1.14 5.07
N LEU A 12 -3.34 1.37 3.75
CA LEU A 12 -3.03 0.50 2.62
C LEU A 12 -4.13 -0.48 2.19
N MET A 13 -5.13 0.03 1.49
CA MET A 13 -6.08 -0.79 0.71
C MET A 13 -5.74 -0.91 -0.79
N ALA A 14 -4.52 -0.61 -1.21
CA ALA A 14 -4.11 -0.90 -2.60
C ALA A 14 -2.70 -1.48 -2.64
N LEU A 15 -2.55 -2.56 -3.42
CA LEU A 15 -1.29 -3.16 -3.88
C LEU A 15 -0.48 -3.98 -2.86
N LEU A 16 -1.04 -5.13 -2.42
CA LEU A 16 -0.22 -6.29 -2.01
C LEU A 16 -0.58 -7.52 -2.83
N LEU A 17 -0.50 -7.36 -4.15
CA LEU A 17 -0.27 -8.49 -5.03
C LEU A 17 1.06 -8.20 -5.74
N ALA A 18 2.16 -8.36 -5.01
CA ALA A 18 3.42 -8.67 -5.68
C ALA A 18 3.14 -9.92 -6.53
N GLY A 19 3.11 -9.74 -7.85
CA GLY A 19 2.60 -10.71 -8.81
C GLY A 19 3.07 -12.12 -8.49
N CYS A 20 2.13 -13.06 -8.46
CA CYS A 20 2.43 -14.47 -8.61
C CYS A 20 2.84 -14.67 -10.07
N ASP A 21 4.11 -14.39 -10.39
CA ASP A 21 4.70 -14.91 -11.61
C ASP A 21 5.20 -16.33 -11.33
N SER A 22 4.63 -17.27 -12.08
CA SER A 22 4.94 -18.69 -12.01
C SER A 22 5.82 -19.06 -13.20
N GLY A 23 7.09 -19.34 -12.93
CA GLY A 23 7.93 -20.19 -13.78
C GLY A 23 9.26 -19.58 -14.24
N GLY A 24 10.36 -20.20 -13.85
CA GLY A 24 11.66 -20.05 -14.52
C GLY A 24 12.87 -20.25 -13.60
N ASN A 25 13.45 -21.45 -13.62
CA ASN A 25 14.65 -21.91 -12.89
C ASN A 25 15.78 -20.88 -12.72
N GLU A 26 16.28 -20.75 -11.48
CA GLU A 26 17.63 -20.24 -11.21
C GLU A 26 18.56 -21.45 -10.94
N ASP A 27 19.49 -21.68 -11.87
CA ASP A 27 20.63 -22.56 -11.66
C ASP A 27 21.71 -21.83 -10.84
N ALA A 28 22.17 -22.48 -9.78
CA ALA A 28 23.22 -22.01 -8.89
C ALA A 28 24.63 -22.36 -9.41
N SER A 29 25.58 -21.43 -9.25
CA SER A 29 27.03 -21.59 -8.93
C SER A 29 27.71 -20.23 -9.14
N SER A 30 28.66 -19.70 -8.36
CA SER A 30 29.70 -20.28 -7.51
C SER A 30 30.27 -19.19 -6.57
N ALA A 31 30.91 -19.62 -5.48
CA ALA A 31 31.56 -18.83 -4.44
C ALA A 31 32.83 -18.08 -4.85
N ALA A 32 33.15 -17.00 -4.10
CA ALA A 32 34.52 -16.64 -3.72
C ALA A 32 34.54 -15.87 -2.38
N LYS A 33 35.37 -16.36 -1.45
CA LYS A 33 35.75 -15.74 -0.18
C LYS A 33 36.83 -14.68 -0.42
N GLU A 34 36.90 -13.63 0.40
CA GLU A 34 38.17 -13.09 0.92
C GLU A 34 37.93 -12.25 2.19
N GLN A 35 38.98 -12.14 2.99
CA GLN A 35 39.00 -11.96 4.45
C GLN A 35 38.91 -10.53 4.99
N ALA A 36 38.50 -10.52 6.26
CA ALA A 36 38.55 -9.50 7.29
C ALA A 36 39.81 -8.61 7.38
N ARG A 37 39.60 -7.36 7.79
CA ARG A 37 40.49 -6.62 8.70
C ARG A 37 39.68 -5.81 9.73
N GLN A 38 39.79 -6.18 11.01
CA GLN A 38 39.61 -5.30 12.19
C GLN A 38 40.90 -4.44 12.30
N ALA A 39 41.01 -3.27 12.94
CA ALA A 39 40.36 -2.59 14.08
C ALA A 39 40.73 -1.06 13.97
N PRO A 40 40.55 -0.17 14.97
CA PRO A 40 39.86 -0.27 16.26
C PRO A 40 38.80 0.83 16.52
N GLU A 41 38.00 0.59 17.56
CA GLU A 41 37.03 1.51 18.13
C GLU A 41 37.70 2.74 18.77
N THR A 42 37.10 3.91 18.57
CA THR A 42 37.22 5.05 19.48
C THR A 42 35.86 5.64 19.75
N ASP A 43 35.54 5.69 21.05
CA ASP A 43 34.34 6.19 21.69
C ASP A 43 33.89 7.59 21.21
N ARG A 44 32.94 7.64 20.26
CA ARG A 44 32.02 8.79 20.08
C ARG A 44 30.60 8.39 19.66
N ALA A 45 30.29 7.09 19.58
CA ALA A 45 29.05 6.58 18.99
C ALA A 45 27.76 6.75 19.82
N GLY A 46 27.84 7.33 21.03
CA GLY A 46 26.71 7.47 21.94
C GLY A 46 25.78 8.66 21.65
N ALA A 47 26.31 9.77 21.11
CA ALA A 47 25.53 11.01 20.92
C ALA A 47 24.96 11.16 19.49
N ASP A 48 25.68 10.69 18.47
CA ASP A 48 25.22 10.82 17.07
C ASP A 48 24.16 9.77 16.68
N ARG A 49 24.19 8.56 17.28
CA ARG A 49 23.13 7.56 17.06
C ARG A 49 21.78 8.00 17.60
N ALA A 50 21.75 8.69 18.75
CA ALA A 50 20.51 9.20 19.33
C ALA A 50 19.87 10.31 18.49
N SER A 51 20.66 10.97 17.63
CA SER A 51 20.22 12.07 16.78
C SER A 51 19.72 11.59 15.41
N GLN A 52 20.19 10.42 14.94
CA GLN A 52 19.76 9.80 13.68
C GLN A 52 18.54 8.87 13.83
N ASP A 53 18.21 8.45 15.06
CA ASP A 53 17.07 7.55 15.35
C ASP A 53 15.77 8.29 15.75
N ARG A 54 15.81 9.61 15.94
CA ARG A 54 14.60 10.41 16.20
C ARG A 54 13.83 10.59 14.90
N LEU A 55 12.67 9.97 14.84
CA LEU A 55 11.71 10.27 13.79
C LEU A 55 11.14 11.67 13.97
N PRO A 56 10.77 12.38 12.88
CA PRO A 56 10.33 13.77 12.91
C PRO A 56 9.11 14.05 13.81
N TYR A 57 8.45 13.01 14.31
CA TYR A 57 7.31 13.13 15.20
C TYR A 57 7.63 12.96 16.69
N GLU A 58 8.85 12.57 17.09
CA GLU A 58 9.25 12.56 18.51
C GLU A 58 9.49 13.97 19.07
N GLU A 59 9.35 15.00 18.23
CA GLU A 59 9.27 16.37 18.68
C GLU A 59 8.12 16.50 19.69
N GLN A 60 8.46 16.98 20.89
CA GLN A 60 7.47 17.46 21.84
C GLN A 60 6.51 18.35 21.07
N VAL A 61 5.22 18.05 21.17
CA VAL A 61 4.19 18.78 20.44
C VAL A 61 4.26 20.25 20.87
N GLN A 62 4.97 21.07 20.10
CA GLN A 62 5.20 22.49 20.37
C GLN A 62 4.18 23.29 19.56
N GLY A 63 3.34 24.05 20.27
CA GLY A 63 2.29 24.86 19.66
C GLY A 63 0.99 24.78 20.46
N PRO A 64 0.05 25.70 20.24
CA PRO A 64 -1.27 25.63 20.86
C PRO A 64 -2.01 24.36 20.40
N PRO A 65 -2.87 23.77 21.26
CA PRO A 65 -3.72 22.66 20.85
C PRO A 65 -4.68 23.10 19.73
N PRO A 66 -5.02 22.21 18.77
CA PRO A 66 -6.03 22.48 17.76
C PRO A 66 -7.37 22.83 18.41
N SER A 67 -8.07 23.78 17.80
CA SER A 67 -9.46 24.11 18.12
C SER A 67 -10.39 22.94 17.79
N GLN A 68 -11.59 22.95 18.37
CA GLN A 68 -12.60 21.91 18.10
C GLN A 68 -13.00 21.88 16.61
N GLU A 69 -13.12 23.05 15.98
CA GLU A 69 -13.45 23.15 14.55
C GLU A 69 -12.35 22.52 13.67
N GLU A 70 -11.07 22.73 14.02
CA GLU A 70 -9.95 22.09 13.32
C GLU A 70 -9.96 20.57 13.49
N LEU A 71 -10.31 20.06 14.68
CA LEU A 71 -10.44 18.62 14.93
C LEU A 71 -11.60 18.01 14.15
N GLU A 72 -12.74 18.68 14.06
CA GLU A 72 -13.90 18.20 13.28
C GLU A 72 -13.60 18.18 11.78
N LYS A 73 -12.89 19.18 11.25
CA LYS A 73 -12.41 19.18 9.87
C LYS A 73 -11.40 18.07 9.60
N ALA A 74 -10.47 17.86 10.54
CA ALA A 74 -9.48 16.79 10.43
C ALA A 74 -10.14 15.39 10.45
N ASP A 75 -11.14 15.20 11.31
CA ASP A 75 -11.91 13.95 11.38
C ASP A 75 -12.65 13.67 10.06
N ALA A 76 -13.29 14.69 9.49
CA ALA A 76 -13.98 14.59 8.21
C ALA A 76 -13.02 14.22 7.05
N LEU A 77 -11.80 14.78 7.03
CA LEU A 77 -10.77 14.46 6.04
C LEU A 77 -10.31 13.00 6.14
N VAL A 78 -10.04 12.52 7.35
CA VAL A 78 -9.63 11.12 7.55
C VAL A 78 -10.78 10.15 7.21
N ALA A 79 -12.01 10.50 7.58
CA ALA A 79 -13.19 9.73 7.20
C ALA A 79 -13.37 9.67 5.68
N PHE A 80 -13.20 10.79 4.98
CA PHE A 80 -13.25 10.84 3.53
C PHE A 80 -12.19 9.95 2.88
N TYR A 81 -10.93 10.04 3.33
CA TYR A 81 -9.86 9.16 2.84
C TYR A 81 -10.22 7.68 3.00
N ASN A 82 -10.70 7.27 4.18
CA ASN A 82 -11.06 5.88 4.43
C ASN A 82 -12.19 5.40 3.49
N VAL A 83 -13.21 6.24 3.25
CA VAL A 83 -14.28 5.94 2.29
C VAL A 83 -13.72 5.84 0.87
N ALA A 84 -12.83 6.75 0.49
CA ALA A 84 -12.27 6.78 -0.86
C ALA A 84 -11.38 5.57 -1.14
N ALA A 85 -10.48 5.22 -0.21
CA ALA A 85 -9.63 4.04 -0.29
C ALA A 85 -10.47 2.74 -0.35
N ALA A 86 -11.51 2.62 0.49
CA ALA A 86 -12.41 1.47 0.45
C ALA A 86 -13.20 1.39 -0.86
N THR A 87 -13.66 2.54 -1.38
CA THR A 87 -14.38 2.62 -2.65
C THR A 87 -13.49 2.19 -3.82
N LEU A 88 -12.23 2.63 -3.87
CA LEU A 88 -11.28 2.26 -4.92
C LEU A 88 -10.81 0.80 -4.86
N ALA A 89 -11.02 0.13 -3.74
CA ALA A 89 -10.80 -1.31 -3.60
C ALA A 89 -12.02 -2.16 -3.98
N GLU A 90 -13.18 -1.55 -4.27
CA GLU A 90 -14.36 -2.30 -4.69
C GLU A 90 -14.13 -3.01 -6.04
N PRO A 91 -14.86 -4.12 -6.31
CA PRO A 91 -14.67 -4.93 -7.51
C PRO A 91 -14.80 -4.15 -8.82
N TYR A 92 -15.55 -3.04 -8.83
CA TYR A 92 -15.61 -2.14 -9.98
C TYR A 92 -14.23 -1.62 -10.37
N TYR A 93 -13.43 -1.13 -9.44
CA TYR A 93 -12.11 -0.58 -9.75
C TYR A 93 -11.05 -1.69 -9.87
N ALA A 94 -11.18 -2.76 -9.09
CA ALA A 94 -10.27 -3.92 -9.16
C ALA A 94 -10.30 -4.66 -10.52
N GLN A 95 -11.37 -4.49 -11.32
CA GLN A 95 -11.47 -5.14 -12.63
C GLN A 95 -10.35 -4.73 -13.62
N ALA A 96 -9.73 -3.55 -13.45
CA ALA A 96 -8.67 -3.09 -14.33
C ALA A 96 -7.44 -4.00 -14.23
N GLU A 97 -7.03 -4.32 -13.01
CA GLU A 97 -5.94 -5.27 -12.72
C GLU A 97 -6.30 -6.68 -13.22
N ALA A 98 -7.53 -7.15 -12.96
CA ALA A 98 -7.98 -8.46 -13.42
C ALA A 98 -8.00 -8.59 -14.96
N MET A 99 -8.38 -7.52 -15.70
CA MET A 99 -8.28 -7.51 -17.16
C MET A 99 -6.84 -7.60 -17.63
N LEU A 100 -5.91 -6.88 -16.99
CA LEU A 100 -4.49 -6.94 -17.33
C LEU A 100 -3.91 -8.34 -17.06
N GLU A 101 -4.26 -8.97 -15.94
CA GLU A 101 -3.83 -10.33 -15.63
C GLU A 101 -4.32 -11.33 -16.70
N ASN A 102 -5.58 -11.24 -17.11
CA ASN A 102 -6.13 -12.06 -18.18
C ASN A 102 -5.42 -11.83 -19.53
N VAL A 103 -5.02 -10.59 -19.84
CA VAL A 103 -4.27 -10.25 -21.05
C VAL A 103 -2.87 -10.86 -21.00
N ARG A 104 -2.18 -10.79 -19.86
CA ARG A 104 -0.87 -11.43 -19.66
C ARG A 104 -0.97 -12.94 -19.78
N HIS A 105 -2.03 -13.56 -19.28
CA HIS A 105 -2.31 -14.97 -19.49
C HIS A 105 -2.51 -15.29 -20.97
N TYR A 106 -3.30 -14.49 -21.71
CA TYR A 106 -3.45 -14.65 -23.16
C TYR A 106 -2.10 -14.59 -23.91
N LEU A 107 -1.20 -13.68 -23.54
CA LEU A 107 0.12 -13.58 -24.18
C LEU A 107 1.00 -14.83 -23.98
N ARG A 108 0.73 -15.64 -22.94
CA ARG A 108 1.44 -16.89 -22.66
C ARG A 108 0.74 -18.10 -23.28
N GLU A 109 -0.56 -18.22 -23.05
CA GLU A 109 -1.33 -19.44 -23.32
C GLU A 109 -2.20 -19.35 -24.59
N TRP A 110 -2.29 -18.17 -25.21
CA TRP A 110 -3.16 -17.88 -26.36
C TRP A 110 -4.65 -18.09 -26.11
N THR A 111 -5.04 -18.30 -24.86
CA THR A 111 -6.41 -18.38 -24.40
C THR A 111 -6.77 -17.12 -23.62
N LEU A 112 -7.91 -16.50 -23.95
CA LEU A 112 -8.41 -15.33 -23.22
C LEU A 112 -9.53 -15.76 -22.26
N PRO A 113 -9.35 -15.60 -20.94
CA PRO A 113 -10.42 -15.82 -19.96
C PRO A 113 -11.63 -14.91 -20.23
N PRO A 114 -12.80 -15.19 -19.65
CA PRO A 114 -13.93 -14.27 -19.74
C PRO A 114 -13.59 -12.93 -19.08
N ARG A 115 -14.12 -11.84 -19.63
CA ARG A 115 -13.97 -10.50 -19.04
C ARG A 115 -14.53 -10.51 -17.61
N PRO A 116 -13.82 -9.97 -16.61
CA PRO A 116 -14.36 -9.84 -15.27
C PRO A 116 -15.66 -9.02 -15.29
N ALA A 117 -16.67 -9.50 -14.57
CA ALA A 117 -17.93 -8.78 -14.42
C ALA A 117 -17.69 -7.48 -13.62
N PRO A 118 -18.34 -6.38 -13.99
CA PRO A 118 -18.30 -5.18 -13.17
C PRO A 118 -19.07 -5.47 -11.87
N GLY A 119 -18.38 -5.52 -10.74
CA GLY A 119 -19.06 -5.58 -9.45
C GLY A 119 -19.42 -4.18 -8.98
N GLY A 120 -20.72 -3.89 -8.85
CA GLY A 120 -21.23 -2.57 -8.45
C GLY A 120 -21.48 -1.60 -9.60
N ASP A 121 -21.96 -0.40 -9.26
CA ASP A 121 -22.28 0.68 -10.20
C ASP A 121 -21.23 1.80 -10.10
N GLY A 122 -20.45 1.99 -11.17
CA GLY A 122 -19.40 3.00 -11.25
C GLY A 122 -19.89 4.42 -10.97
N LYS A 123 -21.14 4.77 -11.32
CA LYS A 123 -21.69 6.10 -11.02
C LYS A 123 -21.96 6.29 -9.53
N VAL A 124 -22.40 5.23 -8.85
CA VAL A 124 -22.60 5.27 -7.40
C VAL A 124 -21.25 5.40 -6.69
N LEU A 125 -20.24 4.66 -7.15
CA LEU A 125 -18.90 4.72 -6.56
C LEU A 125 -18.20 6.06 -6.84
N ALA A 126 -18.30 6.61 -8.05
CA ALA A 126 -17.76 7.92 -8.39
C ALA A 126 -18.33 9.03 -7.47
N ARG A 127 -19.60 8.95 -7.08
CA ARG A 127 -20.20 9.90 -6.11
C ARG A 127 -19.58 9.79 -4.71
N ARG A 128 -19.13 8.60 -4.29
CA ARG A 128 -18.43 8.41 -3.01
C ARG A 128 -17.02 9.00 -3.04
N LEU A 129 -16.42 9.12 -4.23
CA LEU A 129 -15.11 9.72 -4.46
C LEU A 129 -15.15 11.23 -4.68
N ALA A 130 -16.35 11.83 -4.76
CA ALA A 130 -16.52 13.25 -5.01
C ALA A 130 -16.05 14.07 -3.79
N ALA A 131 -14.94 14.79 -3.98
CA ALA A 131 -14.32 15.58 -2.93
C ALA A 131 -15.03 16.93 -2.72
N PRO A 132 -15.48 17.27 -1.50
CA PRO A 132 -16.09 18.57 -1.23
C PRO A 132 -15.08 19.72 -1.38
N ALA A 133 -15.45 20.79 -2.10
CA ALA A 133 -14.57 21.92 -2.36
C ALA A 133 -14.23 22.74 -1.11
N ASP A 134 -15.14 22.80 -0.13
CA ASP A 134 -14.92 23.39 1.18
C ASP A 134 -13.87 22.62 2.01
N MET A 135 -13.70 21.32 1.73
CA MET A 135 -12.75 20.45 2.43
C MET A 135 -11.36 20.46 1.76
N PHE A 136 -11.30 20.45 0.43
CA PHE A 136 -10.04 20.30 -0.32
C PHE A 136 -9.53 21.60 -0.96
N GLY A 137 -10.39 22.61 -1.11
CA GLY A 137 -10.18 23.75 -2.00
C GLY A 137 -10.62 23.43 -3.44
N GLU A 138 -10.95 24.47 -4.21
CA GLU A 138 -11.50 24.32 -5.56
C GLU A 138 -10.56 23.57 -6.51
N ASP A 139 -9.28 23.94 -6.55
CA ASP A 139 -8.28 23.33 -7.44
C ASP A 139 -8.09 21.83 -7.15
N ALA A 140 -8.00 21.47 -5.87
CA ALA A 140 -7.82 20.08 -5.46
C ALA A 140 -9.08 19.24 -5.70
N ALA A 141 -10.27 19.80 -5.43
CA ALA A 141 -11.54 19.12 -5.72
C ALA A 141 -11.74 18.90 -7.24
N ALA A 142 -11.31 19.86 -8.07
CA ALA A 142 -11.32 19.72 -9.52
C ALA A 142 -10.35 18.63 -10.00
N ALA A 143 -9.12 18.60 -9.47
CA ALA A 143 -8.15 17.55 -9.79
C ALA A 143 -8.66 16.14 -9.39
N LEU A 144 -9.24 16.01 -8.19
CA LEU A 144 -9.84 14.76 -7.72
C LEU A 144 -10.99 14.30 -8.62
N SER A 145 -11.84 15.23 -9.05
CA SER A 145 -12.92 14.93 -9.99
C SER A 145 -12.37 14.47 -11.35
N GLN A 146 -11.33 15.13 -11.86
CA GLN A 146 -10.68 14.76 -13.11
C GLN A 146 -10.10 13.34 -13.06
N TRP A 147 -9.41 12.97 -11.98
CA TRP A 147 -8.89 11.60 -11.85
C TRP A 147 -10.00 10.54 -11.78
N VAL A 148 -11.14 10.85 -11.13
CA VAL A 148 -12.31 9.93 -11.13
C VAL A 148 -12.85 9.74 -12.55
N GLU A 149 -12.93 10.80 -13.34
CA GLU A 149 -13.33 10.69 -14.75
C GLU A 149 -12.31 9.91 -15.58
N ASP A 150 -11.02 10.13 -15.37
CA ASP A 150 -9.96 9.47 -16.11
C ASP A 150 -9.89 7.98 -15.80
N MET A 151 -10.13 7.59 -14.54
CA MET A 151 -10.33 6.19 -14.15
C MET A 151 -11.52 5.56 -14.88
N GLU A 152 -12.66 6.25 -14.92
CA GLU A 152 -13.87 5.75 -15.59
C GLU A 152 -13.66 5.61 -17.11
N LYS A 153 -13.09 6.63 -17.76
CA LYS A 153 -12.74 6.60 -19.19
C LYS A 153 -11.77 5.44 -19.50
N SER A 154 -10.77 5.23 -18.66
CA SER A 154 -9.78 4.16 -18.83
C SER A 154 -10.42 2.78 -18.70
N ILE A 155 -11.26 2.55 -17.67
CA ILE A 155 -12.02 1.30 -17.51
C ILE A 155 -12.92 1.03 -18.73
N GLN A 156 -13.64 2.03 -19.22
CA GLN A 156 -14.52 1.88 -20.38
C GLN A 156 -13.72 1.52 -21.64
N SER A 157 -12.59 2.21 -21.88
CA SER A 157 -11.69 1.91 -22.99
C SER A 157 -11.13 0.49 -22.90
N MET A 158 -10.65 0.09 -21.72
CA MET A 158 -10.13 -1.26 -21.50
C MET A 158 -11.22 -2.33 -21.75
N ARG A 159 -12.45 -2.11 -21.30
CA ARG A 159 -13.56 -3.05 -21.58
C ARG A 159 -13.83 -3.20 -23.08
N ALA A 160 -13.76 -2.11 -23.84
CA ALA A 160 -13.94 -2.12 -25.29
C ALA A 160 -12.80 -2.86 -26.01
N ASP A 161 -11.56 -2.61 -25.61
CA ASP A 161 -10.38 -3.29 -26.16
C ASP A 161 -10.40 -4.78 -25.82
N TYR A 162 -10.78 -5.13 -24.59
CA TYR A 162 -10.92 -6.53 -24.15
C TYR A 162 -12.00 -7.26 -24.95
N ALA A 163 -13.14 -6.62 -25.23
CA ALA A 163 -14.19 -7.19 -26.08
C ALA A 163 -13.73 -7.37 -27.54
N THR A 164 -12.84 -6.49 -28.01
CA THR A 164 -12.23 -6.60 -29.35
C THR A 164 -11.22 -7.75 -29.40
N LEU A 165 -10.36 -7.88 -28.39
CA LEU A 165 -9.45 -9.01 -28.25
C LEU A 165 -10.22 -10.33 -28.14
N GLY A 166 -11.28 -10.39 -27.34
CA GLY A 166 -12.11 -11.60 -27.23
C GLY A 166 -12.82 -11.98 -28.54
N ARG A 167 -13.14 -11.01 -29.41
CA ARG A 167 -13.64 -11.30 -30.77
C ARG A 167 -12.55 -11.85 -31.67
N TYR A 168 -11.36 -11.25 -31.61
CA TYR A 168 -10.19 -11.69 -32.36
C TYR A 168 -9.79 -13.14 -32.02
N VAL A 169 -9.69 -13.47 -30.73
CA VAL A 169 -9.27 -14.81 -30.26
C VAL A 169 -10.28 -15.91 -30.62
N ARG A 170 -11.57 -15.57 -30.76
CA ARG A 170 -12.62 -16.54 -31.14
C ARG A 170 -12.85 -16.66 -32.64
N ASP A 171 -12.19 -15.85 -33.46
CA ASP A 171 -12.41 -15.87 -34.90
C ASP A 171 -11.62 -17.02 -35.54
N GLU A 172 -12.32 -18.14 -35.76
CA GLU A 172 -11.75 -19.35 -36.38
C GLU A 172 -11.29 -19.12 -37.84
N ASN A 173 -11.68 -18.00 -38.47
CA ASN A 173 -11.30 -17.68 -39.84
C ASN A 173 -9.95 -16.94 -39.94
N ILE A 174 -9.36 -16.54 -38.81
CA ILE A 174 -8.08 -15.84 -38.77
C ILE A 174 -6.96 -16.84 -38.52
N ARG A 175 -5.93 -16.81 -39.38
CA ARG A 175 -4.64 -17.43 -39.05
C ARG A 175 -3.86 -16.45 -38.18
N ASP A 176 -3.93 -16.64 -36.87
CA ASP A 176 -3.26 -15.77 -35.88
C ASP A 176 -1.73 -15.91 -35.97
N ASP A 177 -1.05 -14.82 -36.35
CA ASP A 177 0.42 -14.67 -36.33
C ASP A 177 0.92 -13.98 -35.04
N GLY A 178 -0.01 -13.68 -34.14
CA GLY A 178 0.17 -12.96 -32.89
C GLY A 178 0.37 -11.47 -33.01
N VAL A 179 0.53 -10.91 -34.22
CA VAL A 179 0.85 -9.48 -34.37
C VAL A 179 -0.33 -8.63 -33.90
N LYS A 180 -1.54 -8.95 -34.37
CA LYS A 180 -2.75 -8.22 -34.00
C LYS A 180 -3.15 -8.47 -32.54
N GLY A 181 -3.01 -9.71 -32.06
CA GLY A 181 -3.23 -10.06 -30.65
C GLY A 181 -2.33 -9.28 -29.70
N ARG A 182 -1.01 -9.23 -29.97
CA ARG A 182 -0.05 -8.44 -29.20
C ARG A 182 -0.34 -6.93 -29.25
N ALA A 183 -0.75 -6.40 -30.40
CA ALA A 183 -1.11 -4.99 -30.51
C ALA A 183 -2.35 -4.62 -29.66
N LEU A 184 -3.36 -5.48 -29.62
CA LEU A 184 -4.54 -5.30 -28.77
C LEU A 184 -4.20 -5.43 -27.28
N ALA A 185 -3.33 -6.39 -26.92
CA ALA A 185 -2.82 -6.54 -25.56
C ALA A 185 -2.05 -5.27 -25.10
N ALA A 186 -1.19 -4.72 -25.96
CA ALA A 186 -0.47 -3.48 -25.66
C ALA A 186 -1.40 -2.26 -25.49
N SER A 187 -2.54 -2.21 -26.19
CA SER A 187 -3.56 -1.18 -25.97
C SER A 187 -4.18 -1.28 -24.58
N LEU A 188 -4.50 -2.51 -24.14
CA LEU A 188 -5.01 -2.79 -22.80
C LEU A 188 -4.01 -2.42 -21.70
N GLU A 189 -2.73 -2.73 -21.90
CA GLU A 189 -1.65 -2.34 -21.00
C GLU A 189 -1.57 -0.81 -20.86
N LYS A 190 -1.60 -0.06 -21.96
CA LYS A 190 -1.65 1.42 -21.93
C LYS A 190 -2.90 1.96 -21.24
N GLY A 191 -4.05 1.32 -21.43
CA GLY A 191 -5.28 1.66 -20.72
C GLY A 191 -5.15 1.46 -19.21
N HIS A 192 -4.52 0.35 -18.81
CA HIS A 192 -4.22 0.06 -17.41
C HIS A 192 -3.26 1.08 -16.81
N GLU A 193 -2.16 1.43 -17.48
CA GLU A 193 -1.21 2.44 -17.00
C GLU A 193 -1.89 3.79 -16.74
N ARG A 194 -2.79 4.24 -17.63
CA ARG A 194 -3.57 5.47 -17.43
C ARG A 194 -4.51 5.37 -16.24
N PHE A 195 -5.19 4.23 -16.10
CA PHE A 195 -6.05 3.98 -14.96
C PHE A 195 -5.28 4.06 -13.64
N MET A 196 -4.13 3.39 -13.56
CA MET A 196 -3.26 3.37 -12.38
C MET A 196 -2.73 4.75 -12.05
N ALA A 197 -2.24 5.50 -13.04
CA ALA A 197 -1.76 6.85 -12.83
C ALA A 197 -2.85 7.78 -12.25
N ALA A 198 -4.10 7.65 -12.72
CA ALA A 198 -5.22 8.42 -12.19
C ALA A 198 -5.59 7.99 -10.77
N ARG A 199 -5.63 6.67 -10.50
CA ARG A 199 -5.91 6.13 -9.16
C ARG A 199 -4.87 6.55 -8.14
N ASP A 200 -3.60 6.43 -8.50
CA ASP A 200 -2.48 6.71 -7.60
C ASP A 200 -2.35 8.22 -7.37
N GLY A 201 -2.58 9.05 -8.39
CA GLY A 201 -2.66 10.52 -8.24
C GLY A 201 -3.81 10.95 -7.31
N TYR A 202 -4.99 10.35 -7.47
CA TYR A 202 -6.13 10.58 -6.58
C TYR A 202 -5.79 10.21 -5.13
N LEU A 203 -5.29 8.98 -4.90
CA LEU A 203 -4.98 8.49 -3.57
C LEU A 203 -3.88 9.31 -2.90
N ALA A 204 -2.82 9.67 -3.63
CA ALA A 204 -1.73 10.46 -3.10
C ALA A 204 -2.20 11.83 -2.57
N LEU A 205 -3.07 12.53 -3.32
CA LEU A 205 -3.59 13.82 -2.87
C LEU A 205 -4.47 13.66 -1.63
N VAL A 206 -5.41 12.71 -1.62
CA VAL A 206 -6.31 12.52 -0.47
C VAL A 206 -5.53 12.04 0.76
N GLU A 207 -4.55 11.15 0.58
CA GLU A 207 -3.66 10.67 1.65
C GLU A 207 -2.83 11.81 2.23
N GLU A 208 -2.23 12.66 1.41
CA GLU A 208 -1.44 13.81 1.88
C GLU A 208 -2.27 14.71 2.81
N ARG A 209 -3.54 14.96 2.46
CA ARG A 209 -4.47 15.74 3.29
C ARG A 209 -4.85 15.01 4.57
N ALA A 210 -5.11 13.71 4.47
CA ALA A 210 -5.48 12.89 5.62
C ALA A 210 -4.32 12.72 6.62
N VAL A 211 -3.07 12.61 6.16
CA VAL A 211 -1.88 12.54 7.02
C VAL A 211 -1.72 13.82 7.85
N LYS A 212 -1.88 15.00 7.23
CA LYS A 212 -1.83 16.29 7.94
C LYS A 212 -2.98 16.42 8.94
N ALA A 213 -4.17 15.97 8.56
CA ALA A 213 -5.33 15.94 9.46
C ALA A 213 -5.09 15.01 10.66
N GLU A 214 -4.55 13.81 10.41
CA GLU A 214 -4.23 12.84 11.44
C GLU A 214 -3.22 13.40 12.46
N GLU A 215 -2.21 14.15 12.01
CA GLU A 215 -1.27 14.80 12.92
C GLU A 215 -1.95 15.76 13.92
N ALA A 216 -2.95 16.51 13.46
CA ALA A 216 -3.77 17.36 14.33
C ALA A 216 -4.63 16.53 15.31
N LEU A 217 -5.25 15.45 14.84
CA LEU A 217 -6.05 14.54 15.68
C LEU A 217 -5.20 13.85 16.76
N LEU A 218 -3.94 13.57 16.43
CA LEU A 218 -2.98 12.95 17.35
C LEU A 218 -2.34 13.93 18.33
N TYR A 219 -2.65 15.22 18.26
CA TYR A 219 -2.14 16.23 19.21
C TYR A 219 -2.46 15.81 20.65
N GLY A 220 -1.40 15.58 21.44
CA GLY A 220 -1.50 15.14 22.84
C GLY A 220 -2.15 13.77 23.03
N HIS A 221 -2.25 12.94 21.99
CA HIS A 221 -2.86 11.62 22.07
C HIS A 221 -1.92 10.62 22.79
N PRO A 222 -2.38 9.87 23.80
CA PRO A 222 -1.51 8.97 24.57
C PRO A 222 -0.85 7.89 23.70
N LEU A 223 -1.56 7.40 22.68
CA LEU A 223 -1.06 6.38 21.75
C LEU A 223 -0.32 6.95 20.53
N ARG A 224 -0.07 8.27 20.44
CA ARG A 224 0.48 8.93 19.24
C ARG A 224 1.68 8.18 18.67
N ARG A 225 2.65 7.83 19.51
CA ARG A 225 3.85 7.10 19.08
C ARG A 225 3.51 5.76 18.43
N GLN A 226 2.64 4.97 19.07
CA GLN A 226 2.23 3.65 18.58
C GLN A 226 1.58 3.73 17.19
N ILE A 227 0.76 4.75 17.00
CA ILE A 227 0.02 4.98 15.76
C ILE A 227 0.99 5.37 14.64
N LEU A 228 1.90 6.30 14.92
CA LEU A 228 2.87 6.78 13.94
C LEU A 228 3.89 5.70 13.57
N GLU A 229 4.33 4.89 14.52
CA GLU A 229 5.19 3.73 14.23
C GLU A 229 4.46 2.67 13.39
N ALA A 230 3.18 2.40 13.67
CA ALA A 230 2.39 1.48 12.84
C ALA A 230 2.25 2.00 11.40
N ARG A 231 2.00 3.30 11.23
CA ARG A 231 1.98 3.95 9.91
C ARG A 231 3.31 3.80 9.17
N ASN A 232 4.43 4.03 9.87
CA ASN A 232 5.77 3.84 9.31
C ASN A 232 6.02 2.39 8.89
N ILE A 233 5.65 1.41 9.73
CA ILE A 233 5.74 -0.02 9.40
C ILE A 233 4.96 -0.34 8.12
N PHE A 234 3.72 0.15 8.01
CA PHE A 234 2.91 -0.05 6.82
C PHE A 234 3.52 0.61 5.58
N SER A 235 4.01 1.84 5.68
CA SER A 235 4.72 2.51 4.57
C SER A 235 5.90 1.67 4.06
N LEU A 236 6.66 1.04 4.95
CA LEU A 236 7.74 0.14 4.57
C LEU A 236 7.25 -1.11 3.82
N TYR A 237 6.04 -1.61 4.09
CA TYR A 237 5.45 -2.70 3.30
C TYR A 237 5.15 -2.28 1.87
N VAL A 238 4.70 -1.04 1.67
CA VAL A 238 4.47 -0.49 0.31
C VAL A 238 5.78 -0.41 -0.44
N THR A 239 6.79 0.21 0.17
CA THR A 239 8.10 0.35 -0.45
C THR A 239 8.69 -1.02 -0.79
N ALA A 240 8.56 -2.02 0.10
CA ALA A 240 8.96 -3.38 -0.21
C ALA A 240 8.18 -3.96 -1.41
N ALA A 241 6.86 -3.80 -1.46
CA ALA A 241 6.03 -4.29 -2.55
C ALA A 241 6.39 -3.65 -3.90
N GLU A 242 6.62 -2.33 -3.92
CA GLU A 242 7.06 -1.58 -5.12
C GLU A 242 8.40 -2.10 -5.64
N LEU A 243 9.38 -2.27 -4.74
CA LEU A 243 10.70 -2.82 -5.10
C LEU A 243 10.59 -4.26 -5.62
N LEU A 244 9.68 -5.05 -5.06
CA LEU A 244 9.44 -6.43 -5.48
C LEU A 244 8.66 -6.54 -6.79
N ALA A 245 7.92 -5.51 -7.20
CA ALA A 245 7.21 -5.49 -8.47
C ALA A 245 8.15 -5.37 -9.68
N ALA A 246 9.39 -4.89 -9.47
CA ALA A 246 10.42 -4.88 -10.50
C ALA A 246 10.84 -6.32 -10.89
N GLN A 247 11.15 -6.52 -12.18
CA GLN A 247 11.64 -7.81 -12.70
C GLN A 247 12.91 -8.29 -11.97
N THR A 248 13.79 -7.33 -11.65
CA THR A 248 14.99 -7.57 -10.83
C THR A 248 14.91 -6.70 -9.58
N PRO A 249 14.46 -7.24 -8.44
CA PRO A 249 14.35 -6.47 -7.21
C PRO A 249 15.69 -5.97 -6.69
N ASP A 250 15.77 -4.70 -6.32
CA ASP A 250 16.95 -4.10 -5.70
C ASP A 250 17.13 -4.63 -4.27
N ARG A 251 17.99 -5.64 -4.11
CA ARG A 251 18.29 -6.29 -2.82
C ARG A 251 18.91 -5.32 -1.80
N GLN A 252 19.69 -4.34 -2.26
CA GLN A 252 20.31 -3.36 -1.35
C GLN A 252 19.24 -2.47 -0.74
N THR A 253 18.35 -1.92 -1.56
CA THR A 253 17.26 -1.08 -1.06
C THR A 253 16.27 -1.89 -0.21
N LEU A 254 15.96 -3.13 -0.59
CA LEU A 254 15.15 -4.03 0.24
C LEU A 254 15.81 -4.35 1.60
N GLY A 255 17.14 -4.49 1.65
CA GLY A 255 17.90 -4.64 2.90
C GLY A 255 17.80 -3.41 3.82
N GLN A 256 17.73 -2.21 3.25
CA GLN A 256 17.48 -0.97 4.00
C GLN A 256 16.05 -0.92 4.54
N VAL A 257 15.06 -1.33 3.73
CA VAL A 257 13.66 -1.44 4.18
C VAL A 257 13.55 -2.40 5.36
N ARG A 258 14.19 -3.57 5.29
CA ARG A 258 14.25 -4.54 6.41
C ARG A 258 14.84 -3.92 7.68
N SER A 259 16.00 -3.27 7.58
CA SER A 259 16.66 -2.64 8.73
C SER A 259 15.78 -1.56 9.38
N ARG A 260 15.07 -0.76 8.56
CA ARG A 260 14.12 0.25 9.04
C ARG A 260 12.91 -0.38 9.71
N LEU A 261 12.42 -1.50 9.18
CA LEU A 261 11.30 -2.25 9.75
C LEU A 261 11.67 -2.82 11.13
N GLU A 262 12.85 -3.43 11.26
CA GLU A 262 13.36 -3.94 12.54
C GLU A 262 13.48 -2.81 13.59
N ALA A 263 14.03 -1.66 13.19
CA ALA A 263 14.14 -0.49 14.06
C ALA A 263 12.76 0.06 14.47
N GLY A 264 11.81 0.13 13.53
CA GLY A 264 10.43 0.55 13.79
C GLY A 264 9.71 -0.37 14.77
N LEU A 265 9.82 -1.69 14.58
CA LEU A 265 9.25 -2.69 15.50
C LEU A 265 9.81 -2.56 16.92
N ARG A 266 11.12 -2.30 17.05
CA ARG A 266 11.76 -2.09 18.34
C ARG A 266 11.21 -0.85 19.04
N ARG A 267 11.15 0.30 18.35
CA ARG A 267 10.62 1.55 18.91
C ARG A 267 9.13 1.43 19.27
N ALA A 268 8.33 0.83 18.39
CA ALA A 268 6.91 0.61 18.60
C ALA A 268 6.60 -0.20 19.87
N GLY A 269 7.44 -1.19 20.18
CA GLY A 269 7.27 -2.09 21.34
C GLY A 269 7.80 -1.56 22.68
N GLN A 270 8.50 -0.42 22.70
CA GLN A 270 9.13 0.11 23.91
C GLN A 270 8.10 0.64 24.93
N PRO A 271 8.25 0.36 26.24
CA PRO A 271 7.49 1.04 27.29
C PRO A 271 7.78 2.55 27.36
N PRO A 272 6.91 3.35 28.00
CA PRO A 272 5.61 2.98 28.54
C PRO A 272 4.53 2.88 27.44
N PHE A 273 3.52 2.04 27.65
CA PHE A 273 2.32 1.98 26.82
C PHE A 273 1.15 2.61 27.60
N PRO A 274 0.81 3.89 27.35
CA PRO A 274 -0.15 4.62 28.19
C PRO A 274 -1.60 4.31 27.78
N ALA A 275 -2.02 3.05 27.86
CA ALA A 275 -3.40 2.64 27.61
C ALA A 275 -3.80 1.43 28.47
N ALA A 276 -5.09 1.06 28.39
CA ALA A 276 -5.60 -0.12 29.07
C ALA A 276 -4.88 -1.39 28.59
N PRO A 277 -4.72 -2.42 29.44
CA PRO A 277 -4.01 -3.66 29.10
C PRO A 277 -4.53 -4.36 27.84
N GLU A 278 -5.84 -4.26 27.56
CA GLU A 278 -6.45 -4.84 26.37
C GLU A 278 -6.02 -4.12 25.07
N VAL A 279 -5.92 -2.80 25.12
CA VAL A 279 -5.44 -1.97 24.00
C VAL A 279 -3.96 -2.26 23.73
N GLU A 280 -3.15 -2.38 24.80
CA GLU A 280 -1.75 -2.79 24.67
C GLU A 280 -1.63 -4.18 24.05
N ARG A 281 -2.41 -5.16 24.52
CA ARG A 281 -2.40 -6.53 23.98
C ARG A 281 -2.71 -6.54 22.48
N ALA A 282 -3.77 -5.84 22.06
CA ALA A 282 -4.15 -5.75 20.65
C ALA A 282 -3.05 -5.11 19.78
N TYR A 283 -2.37 -4.08 20.30
CA TYR A 283 -1.24 -3.48 19.59
C TYR A 283 -0.03 -4.43 19.49
N ARG A 284 0.26 -5.17 20.57
CA ARG A 284 1.34 -6.17 20.57
C ARG A 284 1.05 -7.32 19.60
N ASP A 285 -0.22 -7.70 19.42
CA ASP A 285 -0.61 -8.67 18.40
C ASP A 285 -0.33 -8.14 16.98
N PHE A 286 -0.57 -6.85 16.71
CA PHE A 286 -0.14 -6.22 15.47
C PHE A 286 1.39 -6.30 15.29
N LEU A 287 2.18 -5.92 16.30
CA LEU A 287 3.64 -5.98 16.21
C LEU A 287 4.15 -7.41 15.96
N LYS A 288 3.48 -8.42 16.51
CA LYS A 288 3.81 -9.82 16.27
C LYS A 288 3.61 -10.22 14.81
N GLN A 289 2.52 -9.79 14.17
CA GLN A 289 2.32 -10.03 12.74
C GLN A 289 3.34 -9.24 11.93
N ALA A 290 3.64 -8.00 12.31
CA ALA A 290 4.61 -7.20 11.59
C ALA A 290 6.04 -7.74 11.67
N ALA A 291 6.42 -8.34 12.79
CA ALA A 291 7.68 -9.07 12.92
C ALA A 291 7.77 -10.30 12.00
N ARG A 292 6.65 -10.99 11.73
CA ARG A 292 6.65 -12.09 10.74
C ARG A 292 6.94 -11.58 9.33
N TYR A 293 6.49 -10.38 8.98
CA TYR A 293 6.78 -9.79 7.67
C TYR A 293 8.29 -9.54 7.53
N GLU A 294 8.93 -9.01 8.57
CA GLU A 294 10.38 -8.82 8.62
C GLU A 294 11.12 -10.15 8.41
N VAL A 295 10.67 -11.23 9.05
CA VAL A 295 11.25 -12.58 8.89
C VAL A 295 11.15 -13.07 7.44
N PHE A 296 10.01 -12.92 6.79
CA PHE A 296 9.86 -13.32 5.39
C PHE A 296 10.62 -12.42 4.42
N LEU A 297 10.76 -11.14 4.74
CA LEU A 297 11.57 -10.20 3.96
C LEU A 297 13.05 -10.58 4.06
N ALA A 298 13.53 -10.93 5.25
CA ALA A 298 14.87 -11.46 5.48
C ALA A 298 15.10 -12.75 4.69
N ARG A 299 14.14 -13.70 4.77
CA ARG A 299 14.20 -14.95 4.00
C ARG A 299 14.29 -14.68 2.49
N GLY A 300 13.51 -13.76 1.95
CA GLY A 300 13.59 -13.39 0.53
C GLY A 300 14.92 -12.73 0.15
N LEU A 301 15.53 -11.96 1.08
CA LEU A 301 16.87 -11.39 0.91
C LEU A 301 18.00 -12.42 0.98
N ASP A 302 17.78 -13.58 1.59
CA ASP A 302 18.78 -14.66 1.68
C ASP A 302 18.58 -15.70 0.56
N GLU A 303 17.34 -16.18 0.39
CA GLU A 303 16.96 -17.29 -0.49
C GLU A 303 16.40 -16.85 -1.85
N GLY A 304 16.06 -15.57 -2.02
CA GLY A 304 15.36 -15.06 -3.21
C GLY A 304 13.84 -14.95 -3.01
N PHE A 305 13.20 -14.08 -3.82
CA PHE A 305 11.77 -13.79 -3.74
C PHE A 305 10.94 -14.64 -4.71
N TYR A 306 11.00 -15.97 -4.55
CA TYR A 306 10.14 -16.89 -5.30
C TYR A 306 8.68 -16.82 -4.83
N SER A 307 7.76 -17.36 -5.63
CA SER A 307 6.31 -17.22 -5.44
C SER A 307 5.82 -17.50 -4.00
N PRO A 308 6.19 -18.62 -3.35
CA PRO A 308 5.90 -18.86 -1.93
C PRO A 308 6.30 -17.74 -0.97
N VAL A 309 7.51 -17.17 -1.09
CA VAL A 309 7.97 -16.08 -0.20
C VAL A 309 7.14 -14.82 -0.41
N ARG A 310 6.84 -14.49 -1.68
CA ARG A 310 5.96 -13.36 -2.02
C ARG A 310 4.55 -13.54 -1.46
N GLN A 311 4.02 -14.77 -1.53
CA GLN A 311 2.72 -15.10 -0.95
C GLN A 311 2.71 -14.92 0.56
N GLU A 312 3.74 -15.37 1.28
CA GLU A 312 3.84 -15.20 2.73
C GLU A 312 3.98 -13.72 3.15
N LEU A 313 4.72 -12.91 2.38
CA LEU A 313 4.78 -11.46 2.57
C LEU A 313 3.40 -10.82 2.43
N ASN A 314 2.67 -11.16 1.36
CA ASN A 314 1.32 -10.67 1.13
C ASN A 314 0.38 -11.09 2.27
N ASN A 315 0.37 -12.37 2.65
CA ASN A 315 -0.46 -12.91 3.73
C ASN A 315 -0.18 -12.19 5.06
N THR A 316 1.09 -12.08 5.43
CA THR A 316 1.48 -11.50 6.72
C THR A 316 1.17 -10.01 6.81
N ALA A 317 1.27 -9.29 5.70
CA ALA A 317 0.86 -7.89 5.69
C ALA A 317 -0.67 -7.74 5.77
N GLN A 318 -1.46 -8.65 5.19
CA GLN A 318 -2.92 -8.69 5.41
C GLN A 318 -3.26 -8.99 6.87
N GLU A 319 -2.59 -9.97 7.48
CA GLU A 319 -2.76 -10.31 8.91
C GLU A 319 -2.35 -9.15 9.82
N SER A 320 -1.27 -8.43 9.48
CA SER A 320 -0.85 -7.21 10.19
C SER A 320 -1.93 -6.13 10.14
N ARG A 321 -2.56 -5.91 8.98
CA ARG A 321 -3.69 -4.97 8.85
C ARG A 321 -4.88 -5.39 9.68
N GLN A 322 -5.24 -6.67 9.68
CA GLN A 322 -6.34 -7.18 10.49
C GLN A 322 -6.08 -6.98 11.98
N ALA A 323 -4.87 -7.30 12.46
CA ALA A 323 -4.47 -7.09 13.84
C ALA A 323 -4.49 -5.60 14.22
N TYR A 324 -4.00 -4.72 13.35
CA TYR A 324 -4.05 -3.27 13.57
C TYR A 324 -5.50 -2.74 13.65
N ASN A 325 -6.38 -3.24 12.78
CA ASN A 325 -7.80 -2.88 12.82
C ASN A 325 -8.48 -3.30 14.13
N ILE A 326 -8.09 -4.45 14.69
CA ILE A 326 -8.55 -4.89 16.03
C ILE A 326 -8.03 -3.93 17.09
N PHE A 327 -6.76 -3.54 17.04
CA PHE A 327 -6.19 -2.51 17.94
C PHE A 327 -6.99 -1.20 17.88
N VAL A 328 -7.25 -0.67 16.69
CA VAL A 328 -8.00 0.59 16.53
C VAL A 328 -9.43 0.47 17.07
N ARG A 329 -10.14 -0.63 16.80
CA ARG A 329 -11.48 -0.87 17.37
C ARG A 329 -11.46 -0.97 18.90
N THR A 330 -10.45 -1.64 19.45
CA THR A 330 -10.29 -1.81 20.90
C THR A 330 -10.01 -0.48 21.58
N ALA A 331 -9.12 0.32 21.01
CA ALA A 331 -8.79 1.67 21.47
C ALA A 331 -9.97 2.66 21.36
N ASN A 332 -10.87 2.46 20.39
CA ASN A 332 -12.10 3.24 20.23
C ASN A 332 -13.21 2.88 21.22
N SER A 333 -13.21 1.63 21.71
CA SER A 333 -14.28 1.09 22.54
C SER A 333 -14.04 1.37 24.04
N ASN A 334 -12.78 1.57 24.42
CA ASN A 334 -12.36 1.95 25.77
C ASN A 334 -12.46 3.47 25.96
#